data_AF-A0A314XMA9-F1
#
_entry.id   AF-A0A314XMA9-F1
#
_cell.length_a   1.000
_cell.length_b   1.000
_cell.length_c   1.000
_cell.angle_alpha   90.00
_cell.angle_beta   90.00
_cell.angle_gamma   90.00
#
_symmetry.space_group_name_H-M   'P 1'
#
loop_
_entity.id
_entity.type
_entity.pdbx_description
1 polymer ?
#
loop_
_entity_poly.entity_id
_entity_poly.type
_entity_poly.pdbx_seq_one_letter_code
_entity_poly.pdbx_strand_id
1 'polypeptide(L)'
;MAPPSLLLGPPEFRNPKPKPITAATQTQTQSTDPFVDLMVANYNDAAKAPIIAPLMGFTENRSATFLASGNPCVDFFFHVVPSTPASYFNQQLPLAWAHDDLTTLKLICNLRGVRGTGKSDKEGFYTAAFWLTSTIPKPSPATLHL
;
A
#
# COMPACT_ATOMS: atom_id res chain seq x y z
N MET A 1 1.31 44.09 -43.89
CA MET A 1 0.50 42.85 -44.04
C MET A 1 1.35 41.68 -43.54
N ALA A 2 0.98 41.08 -42.41
CA ALA A 2 1.64 39.88 -41.87
C ALA A 2 0.94 38.62 -42.43
N PRO A 3 1.65 37.50 -42.67
CA PRO A 3 1.05 36.30 -43.24
C PRO A 3 0.22 35.56 -42.17
N PRO A 4 -0.77 34.74 -42.56
CA PRO A 4 -1.58 33.99 -41.61
C PRO A 4 -0.76 32.84 -41.01
N SER A 5 -0.77 32.73 -39.68
CA SER A 5 -0.21 31.60 -38.96
C SER A 5 -1.07 30.35 -39.22
N LEU A 6 -0.53 29.38 -39.94
CA LEU A 6 -1.10 28.04 -40.03
C LEU A 6 -1.02 27.39 -38.66
N LEU A 7 -2.18 27.19 -38.02
CA LEU A 7 -2.30 26.47 -36.76
C LEU A 7 -2.02 24.98 -37.03
N LEU A 8 -0.74 24.61 -37.00
CA LEU A 8 -0.32 23.22 -37.10
C LEU A 8 -0.84 22.51 -35.84
N GLY A 9 -1.82 21.64 -36.01
CA GLY A 9 -2.38 20.84 -34.93
C GLY A 9 -1.29 20.02 -34.22
N PRO A 10 -1.57 19.54 -32.98
CA PRO A 10 -0.58 18.78 -32.22
C PRO A 10 -0.10 17.56 -33.01
N PRO A 11 1.17 17.17 -32.87
CA PRO A 11 1.75 16.09 -33.65
C PRO A 11 1.02 14.77 -33.35
N GLU A 12 0.57 14.09 -34.41
CA GLU A 12 0.04 12.73 -34.28
C GLU A 12 1.19 11.75 -34.02
N PHE A 13 1.14 11.03 -32.90
CA PHE A 13 2.02 9.89 -32.64
C PHE A 13 1.59 8.70 -33.51
N ARG A 14 2.32 8.46 -34.60
CA ARG A 14 2.23 7.17 -35.32
C ARG A 14 2.83 6.08 -34.43
N ASN A 15 1.99 5.25 -33.81
CA ASN A 15 2.45 3.97 -33.27
C ASN A 15 2.77 3.01 -34.45
N PRO A 16 4.03 2.63 -34.68
CA PRO A 16 4.30 1.49 -35.55
C PRO A 16 3.74 0.24 -34.86
N LYS A 17 2.93 -0.55 -35.58
CA LYS A 17 2.50 -1.87 -35.10
C LYS A 17 3.74 -2.69 -34.69
N PRO A 18 3.74 -3.37 -33.53
CA PRO A 18 4.86 -4.22 -33.15
C PRO A 18 5.03 -5.33 -34.19
N LYS A 19 6.24 -5.41 -34.77
CA LYS A 19 6.65 -6.58 -35.57
C LYS A 19 6.71 -7.80 -34.65
N PRO A 20 6.36 -9.00 -35.13
CA PRO A 20 6.59 -10.24 -34.39
C PRO A 20 8.07 -10.32 -34.02
N ILE A 21 8.37 -10.41 -32.73
CA ILE A 21 9.73 -10.63 -32.23
C ILE A 21 10.03 -12.10 -32.49
N THR A 22 10.83 -12.37 -33.52
CA THR A 22 11.52 -13.65 -33.65
C THR A 22 12.47 -13.78 -32.47
N ALA A 23 12.41 -14.91 -31.76
CA ALA A 23 13.25 -15.21 -30.60
C ALA A 23 14.74 -14.98 -30.93
N ALA A 24 15.30 -13.88 -30.42
CA ALA A 24 16.73 -13.66 -30.41
C ALA A 24 17.30 -14.38 -29.18
N THR A 25 18.16 -15.37 -29.43
CA THR A 25 19.06 -15.97 -28.45
C THR A 25 19.77 -14.86 -27.67
N GLN A 26 19.47 -14.73 -26.38
CA GLN A 26 20.12 -13.76 -25.50
C GLN A 26 21.55 -14.22 -25.24
N THR A 27 22.51 -13.63 -25.94
CA THR A 27 23.93 -13.69 -25.57
C THR A 27 24.13 -12.93 -24.27
N GLN A 28 24.71 -13.56 -23.25
CA GLN A 28 25.04 -12.95 -21.97
C GLN A 28 26.10 -11.86 -22.16
N THR A 29 25.67 -10.61 -22.32
CA THR A 29 26.56 -9.45 -22.24
C THR A 29 26.65 -9.05 -20.78
N GLN A 30 27.73 -9.45 -20.09
CA GLN A 30 28.07 -8.85 -18.79
C GLN A 30 28.27 -7.35 -19.03
N SER A 31 27.47 -6.52 -18.36
CA SER A 31 27.60 -5.07 -18.48
C SER A 31 28.82 -4.63 -17.66
N THR A 32 29.45 -3.52 -18.03
CA THR A 32 30.58 -2.98 -17.24
C THR A 32 30.14 -2.19 -16.02
N ASP A 33 28.83 -2.09 -15.76
CA ASP A 33 28.25 -1.29 -14.67
C ASP A 33 27.65 -2.21 -13.59
N PRO A 34 28.23 -2.24 -12.37
CA PRO A 34 27.70 -3.02 -11.25
C PRO A 34 26.22 -2.75 -10.93
N PHE A 35 25.73 -1.53 -11.18
CA PHE A 35 24.32 -1.19 -10.98
C PHE A 35 23.43 -1.91 -12.00
N VAL A 36 23.83 -1.93 -13.27
CA VAL A 36 23.08 -2.59 -14.35
C VAL A 36 23.11 -4.10 -14.16
N ASP A 37 24.26 -4.66 -13.79
CA ASP A 37 24.37 -6.09 -13.49
C ASP A 37 23.47 -6.49 -12.31
N LEU A 38 23.41 -5.68 -11.25
CA LEU A 38 22.53 -5.93 -10.12
C LEU A 38 21.04 -5.85 -10.51
N MET A 39 20.66 -4.89 -11.35
CA MET A 39 19.29 -4.80 -11.87
C MET A 39 18.91 -6.05 -12.70
N VAL A 40 19.81 -6.49 -13.60
CA VAL A 40 19.59 -7.67 -14.44
C VAL A 40 19.53 -8.95 -13.60
N ALA A 41 20.40 -9.08 -12.60
CA ALA A 41 20.39 -10.21 -11.68
C ALA A 41 19.06 -10.29 -10.91
N ASN A 42 18.60 -9.17 -10.33
CA ASN A 42 17.33 -9.10 -9.60
C ASN A 42 16.14 -9.41 -10.51
N TYR A 43 16.13 -8.93 -11.76
CA TYR A 43 15.07 -9.22 -12.71
C TYR A 43 15.00 -10.72 -13.06
N ASN A 44 16.15 -11.33 -13.34
CA ASN A 44 16.22 -12.75 -13.67
C ASN A 44 15.88 -13.65 -12.47
N ASP A 45 16.18 -13.21 -11.25
CA ASP A 45 15.80 -13.91 -10.02
C ASP A 45 14.30 -13.79 -9.73
N ALA A 46 13.73 -12.59 -9.92
CA ALA A 46 12.28 -12.36 -9.85
C ALA A 46 11.49 -13.18 -10.89
N ALA A 47 12.07 -13.43 -12.07
CA ALA A 47 11.48 -14.28 -13.10
C ALA A 47 11.48 -15.78 -12.73
N LYS A 48 12.32 -16.21 -11.78
CA LYS A 48 12.38 -17.61 -11.29
C LYS A 48 11.45 -17.87 -10.12
N ALA A 49 11.13 -16.85 -9.33
CA ALA A 49 10.13 -16.97 -8.28
C ALA A 49 8.76 -17.29 -8.90
N PRO A 50 7.95 -18.20 -8.33
CA PRO A 50 6.57 -18.35 -8.76
C PRO A 50 5.89 -16.99 -8.58
N ILE A 51 5.44 -16.39 -9.69
CA ILE A 51 4.64 -15.17 -9.66
C ILE A 51 3.29 -15.56 -9.08
N ILE A 52 3.21 -15.62 -7.75
CA ILE A 52 1.93 -15.51 -7.05
C ILE A 52 1.53 -14.06 -7.31
N ALA A 53 0.74 -13.86 -8.37
CA ALA A 53 0.18 -12.55 -8.66
C ALA A 53 -0.47 -12.05 -7.37
N PRO A 54 -0.12 -10.84 -6.91
CA PRO A 54 -0.63 -10.34 -5.64
C PRO A 54 -2.15 -10.31 -5.72
N LEU A 55 -2.81 -10.69 -4.63
CA LEU A 55 -4.26 -10.78 -4.61
C LEU A 55 -4.83 -9.36 -4.80
N MET A 56 -5.49 -9.12 -5.93
CA MET A 56 -6.04 -7.81 -6.30
C MET A 56 -7.57 -7.79 -6.15
N GLY A 57 -8.10 -6.61 -5.85
CA GLY A 57 -9.54 -6.33 -5.80
C GLY A 57 -9.85 -4.90 -6.21
N PHE A 58 -11.11 -4.49 -5.99
CA PHE A 58 -11.58 -3.15 -6.30
C PHE A 58 -11.97 -2.40 -5.03
N THR A 59 -11.60 -1.11 -4.95
CA THR A 59 -12.11 -0.21 -3.90
C THR A 59 -13.58 0.17 -4.17
N GLU A 60 -14.21 0.90 -3.25
CA GLU A 60 -15.57 1.45 -3.43
C GLU A 60 -15.70 2.28 -4.72
N ASN A 61 -14.62 2.96 -5.11
CA ASN A 61 -14.56 3.76 -6.35
C ASN A 61 -14.17 2.95 -7.59
N ARG A 62 -14.19 1.61 -7.52
CA ARG A 62 -13.80 0.68 -8.61
C ARG A 62 -12.35 0.83 -9.11
N SER A 63 -11.47 1.37 -8.27
CA SER A 63 -10.03 1.37 -8.58
C SER A 63 -9.42 0.02 -8.21
N ALA A 64 -8.57 -0.53 -9.07
CA ALA A 64 -7.80 -1.74 -8.74
C ALA A 64 -6.85 -1.44 -7.57
N THR A 65 -6.79 -2.35 -6.61
CA THR A 65 -5.91 -2.27 -5.43
C THR A 65 -5.48 -3.66 -4.97
N PHE A 66 -4.38 -3.73 -4.23
CA PHE A 66 -4.00 -4.93 -3.49
C PHE A 66 -5.03 -5.19 -2.38
N LEU A 67 -5.44 -6.45 -2.22
CA LEU A 67 -6.32 -6.88 -1.13
C LEU A 67 -5.57 -7.01 0.21
N ALA A 68 -4.26 -7.22 0.16
CA ALA A 68 -3.39 -7.17 1.33
C ALA A 68 -1.99 -6.73 0.89
N SER A 69 -1.34 -5.93 1.73
CA SER A 69 0.05 -5.49 1.55
C SER A 69 1.05 -6.43 2.22
N GLY A 70 0.57 -7.36 3.05
CA GLY A 70 1.41 -8.21 3.91
C GLY A 70 1.88 -7.49 5.19
N ASN A 71 1.58 -6.19 5.33
CA ASN A 71 1.81 -5.44 6.56
C ASN A 71 0.46 -5.08 7.20
N PRO A 72 0.14 -5.62 8.40
CA PRO A 72 -1.16 -5.44 9.01
C PRO A 72 -1.46 -3.98 9.40
N CYS A 73 -0.43 -3.16 9.68
CA CYS A 73 -0.59 -1.72 9.96
C CYS A 73 -1.01 -0.97 8.70
N VAL A 74 -0.37 -1.28 7.57
CA VAL A 74 -0.71 -0.70 6.25
C VAL A 74 -2.12 -1.14 5.84
N ASP A 75 -2.44 -2.41 6.00
CA ASP A 75 -3.76 -2.94 5.71
C ASP A 75 -4.84 -2.31 6.59
N PHE A 76 -4.56 -2.09 7.88
CA PHE A 76 -5.45 -1.34 8.77
C PHE A 76 -5.64 0.11 8.29
N PHE A 77 -4.57 0.77 7.86
CA PHE A 77 -4.64 2.13 7.33
C PHE A 77 -5.45 2.24 6.03
N PHE A 78 -5.44 1.25 5.15
CA PHE A 78 -6.22 1.35 3.90
C PHE A 78 -7.65 0.85 4.04
N HIS A 79 -7.87 -0.25 4.77
CA HIS A 79 -9.18 -0.91 4.80
C HIS A 79 -10.15 -0.34 5.83
N VAL A 80 -9.66 0.32 6.89
CA VAL A 80 -10.55 0.95 7.87
C VAL A 80 -11.17 2.22 7.29
N VAL A 81 -12.46 2.15 7.01
CA VAL A 81 -13.33 3.25 6.57
C VAL A 81 -14.54 3.37 7.51
N PRO A 82 -15.32 4.48 7.48
CA PRO A 82 -16.45 4.67 8.40
C PRO A 82 -17.53 3.57 8.39
N SER A 83 -17.62 2.76 7.33
CA SER A 83 -18.55 1.62 7.22
C SER A 83 -17.95 0.29 7.72
N THR A 84 -16.74 0.30 8.26
CA THR A 84 -16.04 -0.91 8.71
C THR A 84 -16.71 -1.51 9.94
N PRO A 85 -17.05 -2.81 9.93
CA PRO A 85 -17.67 -3.45 11.08
C PRO A 85 -16.66 -3.67 12.22
N ALA A 86 -17.14 -3.64 13.47
CA ALA A 86 -16.33 -3.87 14.66
C ALA A 86 -15.60 -5.23 14.65
N SER A 87 -16.15 -6.24 13.97
CA SER A 87 -15.51 -7.56 13.81
C SER A 87 -14.16 -7.47 13.10
N TYR A 88 -14.02 -6.57 12.12
CA TYR A 88 -12.76 -6.34 11.41
C TYR A 88 -11.70 -5.74 12.35
N PHE A 89 -12.07 -4.77 13.19
CA PHE A 89 -11.16 -4.22 14.20
C PHE A 89 -10.65 -5.30 15.15
N ASN A 90 -11.53 -6.18 15.63
CA ASN A 90 -11.16 -7.28 16.53
C ASN A 90 -10.19 -8.29 15.91
N GLN A 91 -10.20 -8.45 14.59
CA GLN A 91 -9.26 -9.32 13.87
C GLN A 91 -7.96 -8.60 13.56
N GLN A 92 -8.03 -7.35 13.10
CA GLN A 92 -6.88 -6.64 12.54
C GLN A 92 -6.02 -5.94 13.59
N LEU A 93 -6.62 -5.41 14.67
CA LEU A 93 -5.87 -4.73 15.73
C LEU A 93 -4.86 -5.65 16.44
N PRO A 94 -5.17 -6.91 16.78
CA PRO A 94 -4.16 -7.83 17.32
C PRO A 94 -2.99 -8.07 16.37
N LEU A 95 -3.25 -8.21 15.07
CA LEU A 95 -2.22 -8.44 14.06
C LEU A 95 -1.32 -7.21 13.89
N ALA A 96 -1.92 -6.02 13.82
CA ALA A 96 -1.18 -4.77 13.72
C ALA A 96 -0.35 -4.51 14.98
N TRP A 97 -0.95 -4.72 16.15
CA TRP A 97 -0.27 -4.53 17.44
C TRP A 97 0.93 -5.46 17.63
N ALA A 98 0.77 -6.74 17.28
CA ALA A 98 1.87 -7.71 17.35
C ALA A 98 3.00 -7.40 16.36
N HIS A 99 2.70 -6.70 15.27
CA HIS A 99 3.69 -6.30 14.26
C HIS A 99 4.43 -5.00 14.66
N ASP A 100 3.70 -3.97 15.06
CA ASP A 100 4.25 -2.68 15.52
C ASP A 100 3.20 -1.93 16.37
N ASP A 101 3.39 -1.95 17.68
CA ASP A 101 2.49 -1.35 18.66
C ASP A 101 2.43 0.18 18.57
N LEU A 102 3.57 0.84 18.40
CA LEU A 102 3.68 2.28 18.27
C LEU A 102 2.98 2.79 17.00
N THR A 103 3.18 2.11 15.87
CA THR A 103 2.49 2.44 14.62
C THR A 103 0.99 2.18 14.76
N THR A 104 0.60 1.10 15.41
CA THR A 104 -0.82 0.80 15.68
C THR A 104 -1.48 1.88 16.52
N LEU A 105 -0.83 2.37 17.59
CA LEU A 105 -1.33 3.49 18.39
C LEU A 105 -1.51 4.77 17.56
N LYS A 106 -0.53 5.10 16.72
CA LYS A 106 -0.64 6.26 15.80
C LYS A 106 -1.82 6.10 14.86
N LEU A 107 -2.06 4.90 14.33
CA LEU A 107 -3.19 4.62 13.46
C LEU A 107 -4.54 4.73 14.16
N ILE A 108 -4.63 4.26 15.41
CA ILE A 108 -5.84 4.44 16.24
C ILE A 108 -6.10 5.94 16.43
N CYS A 109 -5.11 6.72 16.86
CA CYS A 109 -5.24 8.18 17.00
C CYS A 109 -5.60 8.86 15.67
N ASN A 110 -5.05 8.38 14.55
CA ASN A 110 -5.33 8.87 13.22
C ASN A 110 -6.81 8.68 12.80
N LEU A 111 -7.53 7.72 13.38
CA LEU A 111 -8.98 7.59 13.14
C LEU A 111 -9.72 8.85 13.62
N ARG A 112 -9.33 9.41 14.77
CA ARG A 112 -10.03 10.56 15.38
C ARG A 112 -9.71 11.91 14.74
N GLY A 113 -8.61 12.03 13.99
CA GLY A 113 -8.16 13.30 13.43
C GLY A 113 -9.20 13.94 12.51
N VAL A 114 -9.58 15.20 12.80
CA VAL A 114 -10.69 15.92 12.14
C VAL A 114 -10.26 17.18 11.34
N ARG A 115 -8.97 17.50 11.27
CA ARG A 115 -8.45 18.72 10.62
C ARG A 115 -7.44 18.40 9.51
N GLY A 116 -7.77 17.44 8.65
CA GLY A 116 -6.86 16.94 7.59
C GLY A 116 -5.70 16.08 8.11
N THR A 117 -5.66 15.82 9.41
CA THR A 117 -4.62 15.01 10.07
C THR A 117 -5.03 13.54 10.25
N GLY A 118 -6.23 13.16 9.81
CA GLY A 118 -6.77 11.82 10.04
C GLY A 118 -8.07 11.54 9.30
N LYS A 119 -8.65 10.37 9.60
CA LYS A 119 -9.80 9.82 8.86
C LYS A 119 -11.16 10.34 9.29
N SER A 120 -11.23 11.14 10.36
CA SER A 120 -12.48 11.63 10.95
C SER A 120 -13.49 10.52 11.30
N ASP A 121 -13.01 9.29 11.52
CA ASP A 121 -13.81 8.13 11.90
C ASP A 121 -13.93 8.05 13.42
N LYS A 122 -14.94 8.76 13.95
CA LYS A 122 -15.22 8.82 15.39
C LYS A 122 -15.55 7.45 15.97
N GLU A 123 -16.40 6.68 15.30
CA GLU A 123 -16.89 5.39 15.82
C GLU A 123 -15.81 4.31 15.73
N GLY A 124 -15.02 4.29 14.65
CA GLY A 124 -13.84 3.43 14.55
C GLY A 124 -12.80 3.74 15.63
N PHE A 125 -12.58 5.02 15.95
CA PHE A 125 -11.71 5.39 17.07
C PHE A 125 -12.19 4.80 18.40
N TYR A 126 -13.47 4.96 18.75
CA TYR A 126 -14.00 4.42 20.02
C TYR A 126 -13.97 2.90 20.06
N THR A 127 -14.25 2.23 18.94
CA THR A 127 -14.14 0.77 18.82
C THR A 127 -12.72 0.30 19.09
N ALA A 128 -11.72 0.94 18.46
CA ALA A 128 -10.32 0.59 18.64
C ALA A 128 -9.79 0.94 20.04
N ALA A 129 -10.20 2.08 20.59
CA ALA A 129 -9.85 2.46 21.95
C ALA A 129 -10.44 1.50 22.99
N PHE A 130 -11.69 1.06 22.80
CA PHE A 130 -12.31 0.06 23.67
C PHE A 130 -11.53 -1.26 23.64
N TRP A 131 -11.18 -1.74 22.43
CA TRP A 131 -10.31 -2.91 22.26
C TRP A 131 -9.00 -2.75 23.03
N LEU A 132 -8.31 -1.62 22.87
CA LEU A 132 -7.02 -1.34 23.51
C LEU A 132 -7.10 -1.43 25.05
N THR A 133 -8.16 -0.87 25.64
CA THR A 133 -8.36 -0.91 27.09
C THR A 133 -8.76 -2.29 27.63
N SER A 134 -9.24 -3.16 26.74
CA SER A 134 -9.64 -4.53 27.08
C SER A 134 -8.47 -5.51 26.95
N THR A 135 -7.48 -5.22 26.09
CA THR A 135 -6.34 -6.08 25.82
C THR A 135 -5.10 -5.75 26.64
N ILE A 136 -4.87 -4.47 26.96
CA ILE A 136 -3.77 -4.07 27.85
C ILE A 136 -4.18 -4.42 29.29
N PRO A 137 -3.43 -5.29 30.01
CA PRO A 137 -3.71 -5.57 31.41
C PRO A 137 -3.69 -4.27 32.21
N LYS A 138 -4.73 -4.03 33.03
CA LYS A 138 -4.68 -2.90 33.96
C LYS A 138 -3.44 -3.06 34.85
N PRO A 139 -2.62 -2.02 35.04
CA PRO A 139 -1.58 -2.08 36.05
C PRO A 139 -2.25 -2.36 37.39
N SER A 140 -1.78 -3.39 38.10
CA SER A 140 -2.34 -3.73 39.40
C SER A 140 -2.17 -2.55 40.37
N PRO A 141 -3.11 -2.29 41.29
CA PRO A 141 -3.03 -1.17 42.22
C PRO A 141 -1.82 -1.19 43.17
N ALA A 142 -1.02 -2.26 43.18
CA ALA A 142 0.15 -2.42 44.05
C ALA A 142 1.36 -1.53 43.67
N THR A 143 1.33 -0.81 42.54
CA THR A 143 2.47 -0.03 42.03
C THR A 143 2.41 1.47 42.37
N LEU A 144 1.42 1.94 43.14
CA LEU A 144 1.25 3.36 43.50
C LEU A 144 1.54 3.71 44.98
N HIS A 145 2.43 2.97 45.64
CA HIS A 145 2.99 3.37 46.93
C HIS A 145 4.50 3.57 46.82
N LEU A 146 4.90 4.79 46.46
CA LEU A 146 6.23 5.38 46.69
C LEU A 146 6.05 6.88 46.95
#